data_AF-A0A433WSZ6-F1
#
_entry.id   AF-A0A433WSZ6-F1
#
_cell.length_a   1.000
_cell.length_b   1.000
_cell.length_c   1.000
_cell.angle_alpha   90.00
_cell.angle_beta   90.00
_cell.angle_gamma   90.00
#
_symmetry.space_group_name_H-M   'P 1'
#
loop_
_entity.id
_entity.type
_entity.pdbx_description
1 polymer ?
#
loop_
_entity_poly.entity_id
_entity_poly.type
_entity_poly.pdbx_seq_one_letter_code
_entity_poly.pdbx_strand_id
1 'polypeptide(L)'
;MQSIARAFIVATLSGLYAPWTPARASPPPASFLFLIQQRCDVPTALPGDPACRTMRPVEPGEDPLYRLSNGAEGEGRIDMVNLPIERHGKWRVVSPDAHVNVTDATTGIKGGVSVEGVGARFLSVLGSWSPVAVSHFTNAACDAMPDNSDRFLDSWVLGPAQDGTAMAGHGETRSGNLTRHEGETDGPGCPARLRKAAYSWIRQDYTYRSGRRFPSLVSVHYSAASPQGGPGEAEQRERLYLAWGLGLARWEKWSREDWRNPKTGETALDQARRVFVSGRCNTPIGDRDQGDGVTYGAVSSDGTYAEAIRTAPDSPTHRWVLTQCQDYTSLRAGPTRDLQQMSAGASSEFWR
;
A
#
# COMPACT_ATOMS: atom_id res chain seq x y z
N MET A 1 4.46 -39.68 79.65
CA MET A 1 4.10 -38.29 79.29
C MET A 1 4.92 -37.89 78.06
N GLN A 2 4.41 -38.18 76.86
CA GLN A 2 5.07 -37.86 75.59
C GLN A 2 4.46 -36.56 75.05
N SER A 3 5.29 -35.51 74.93
CA SER A 3 4.92 -34.23 74.34
C SER A 3 5.38 -34.23 72.88
N ILE A 4 4.41 -34.15 71.96
CA ILE A 4 4.61 -34.15 70.51
C ILE A 4 4.92 -32.71 70.07
N ALA A 5 6.15 -32.49 69.62
CA ALA A 5 6.58 -31.26 68.97
C ALA A 5 6.06 -31.23 67.52
N ARG A 6 5.37 -30.15 67.14
CA ARG A 6 4.86 -29.89 65.78
C ARG A 6 5.99 -29.40 64.88
N ALA A 7 6.20 -30.11 63.77
CA ALA A 7 7.06 -29.73 62.67
C ALA A 7 6.36 -28.67 61.79
N PHE A 8 7.06 -27.58 61.47
CA PHE A 8 6.75 -26.70 60.35
C PHE A 8 7.76 -27.00 59.23
N ILE A 9 7.26 -27.53 58.11
CA ILE A 9 8.02 -27.70 56.88
C ILE A 9 7.94 -26.37 56.10
N VAL A 10 9.09 -25.73 55.90
CA VAL A 10 9.24 -24.61 54.96
C VAL A 10 9.55 -25.22 53.59
N ALA A 11 8.56 -25.18 52.69
CA ALA A 11 8.76 -25.55 51.29
C ALA A 11 9.27 -24.33 50.50
N THR A 12 10.53 -24.37 50.07
CA THR A 12 11.12 -23.41 49.14
C THR A 12 10.63 -23.69 47.71
N LEU A 13 9.64 -22.91 47.26
CA LEU A 13 9.23 -22.85 45.86
C LEU A 13 10.31 -22.11 45.05
N SER A 14 11.25 -22.88 44.50
CA SER A 14 12.15 -22.41 43.44
C SER A 14 11.41 -22.50 42.11
N GLY A 15 10.55 -21.52 41.83
CA GLY A 15 9.89 -21.37 40.55
C GLY A 15 10.89 -20.92 39.49
N LEU A 16 11.17 -21.80 38.54
CA LEU A 16 11.92 -21.52 37.31
C LEU A 16 11.22 -20.41 36.52
N TYR A 17 11.71 -19.17 36.63
CA TYR A 17 11.43 -18.14 35.63
C TYR A 17 12.19 -18.51 34.36
N ALA A 18 11.55 -19.27 33.47
CA ALA A 18 12.00 -19.31 32.08
C ALA A 18 11.80 -17.90 31.49
N PRO A 19 12.83 -17.25 30.92
CA PRO A 19 12.66 -15.98 30.26
C PRO A 19 11.63 -16.18 29.14
N TRP A 20 10.58 -15.36 29.16
CA TRP A 20 9.59 -15.29 28.10
C TRP A 20 10.31 -14.76 26.86
N THR A 21 10.85 -15.66 26.03
CA THR A 21 11.28 -15.29 24.68
C THR A 21 10.00 -15.07 23.88
N PRO A 22 9.69 -13.83 23.44
CA PRO A 22 8.59 -13.61 22.53
C PRO A 22 8.81 -14.55 21.35
N ALA A 23 7.80 -15.36 21.03
CA ALA A 23 7.83 -16.23 19.87
C ALA A 23 8.20 -15.36 18.66
N ARG A 24 9.36 -15.65 18.06
CA ARG A 24 9.82 -14.94 16.87
C ARG A 24 8.71 -15.07 15.83
N ALA A 25 8.12 -13.96 15.42
CA ALA A 25 7.07 -13.96 14.40
C ALA A 25 7.56 -14.78 13.20
N SER A 26 6.70 -15.65 12.67
CA SER A 26 6.99 -16.38 11.44
C SER A 26 7.52 -15.41 10.37
N PRO A 27 8.55 -15.78 9.59
CA PRO A 27 9.05 -14.89 8.55
C PRO A 27 7.90 -14.49 7.62
N PRO A 28 7.84 -13.21 7.19
CA PRO A 28 6.75 -12.76 6.34
C PRO A 28 6.75 -13.54 5.01
N PRO A 29 5.58 -13.77 4.39
CA PRO A 29 5.50 -14.41 3.07
C PRO A 29 6.33 -13.66 2.02
N ALA A 30 6.87 -14.31 0.98
CA ALA A 30 7.75 -13.58 0.05
C ALA A 30 7.00 -12.51 -0.77
N SER A 31 5.70 -12.69 -1.04
CA SER A 31 4.83 -11.62 -1.56
C SER A 31 4.91 -10.34 -0.73
N PHE A 32 5.02 -10.44 0.60
CA PHE A 32 5.11 -9.29 1.50
C PHE A 32 6.40 -8.47 1.27
N LEU A 33 7.44 -9.09 0.71
CA LEU A 33 8.71 -8.43 0.41
C LEU A 33 8.60 -7.44 -0.77
N PHE A 34 7.51 -7.49 -1.55
CA PHE A 34 7.19 -6.44 -2.52
C PHE A 34 6.74 -5.13 -1.86
N LEU A 35 6.32 -5.18 -0.59
CA LEU A 35 5.93 -4.00 0.17
C LEU A 35 7.13 -3.35 0.86
N ILE A 36 8.19 -4.12 1.14
CA ILE A 36 9.31 -3.67 1.97
C ILE A 36 10.44 -3.13 1.09
N GLN A 37 10.95 -1.95 1.44
CA GLN A 37 12.18 -1.42 0.87
C GLN A 37 13.36 -2.33 1.23
N GLN A 38 14.23 -2.63 0.25
CA GLN A 38 15.39 -3.48 0.44
C GLN A 38 16.66 -2.65 0.33
N ARG A 39 17.73 -3.10 0.98
CA ARG A 39 19.05 -2.48 0.88
C ARG A 39 20.04 -3.44 0.26
N CYS A 40 20.99 -2.87 -0.46
CA CYS A 40 22.14 -3.60 -0.97
C CYS A 40 23.10 -3.93 0.16
N ASP A 41 23.83 -5.05 0.04
CA ASP A 41 24.90 -5.38 1.00
C ASP A 41 26.06 -4.38 0.94
N VAL A 42 26.24 -3.74 -0.23
CA VAL A 42 27.18 -2.62 -0.42
C VAL A 42 26.47 -1.31 -0.01
N PRO A 43 26.90 -0.62 1.07
CA PRO A 43 26.15 0.51 1.63
C PRO A 43 25.96 1.71 0.70
N THR A 44 26.84 1.88 -0.29
CA THR A 44 26.79 2.99 -1.25
C THR A 44 26.04 2.64 -2.54
N ALA A 45 25.67 1.37 -2.74
CA ALA A 45 24.93 0.94 -3.92
C ALA A 45 23.42 1.04 -3.65
N LEU A 46 22.66 1.40 -4.68
CA LEU A 46 21.21 1.46 -4.64
C LEU A 46 20.60 0.31 -5.46
N PRO A 47 19.37 -0.15 -5.15
CA PRO A 47 18.70 -1.19 -5.92
C PRO A 47 18.62 -0.86 -7.41
N GLY A 48 19.14 -1.75 -8.25
CA GLY A 48 19.27 -1.58 -9.70
C GLY A 48 20.64 -1.06 -10.17
N ASP A 49 21.54 -0.68 -9.26
CA ASP A 49 22.93 -0.37 -9.60
C ASP A 49 23.72 -1.66 -9.89
N PRO A 50 24.71 -1.64 -10.81
CA PRO A 50 25.54 -2.82 -11.10
C PRO A 50 26.30 -3.39 -9.87
N ALA A 51 26.58 -2.54 -8.88
CA ALA A 51 27.22 -2.93 -7.63
C ALA A 51 26.26 -3.61 -6.63
N CYS A 52 24.95 -3.46 -6.81
CA CYS A 52 23.92 -4.06 -5.96
C CYS A 52 23.55 -5.46 -6.46
N ARG A 53 24.43 -6.45 -6.21
CA ARG A 53 24.23 -7.84 -6.66
C ARG A 53 23.30 -8.64 -5.76
N THR A 54 23.27 -8.29 -4.49
CA THR A 54 22.46 -8.94 -3.45
C THR A 54 21.74 -7.86 -2.67
N MET A 55 20.48 -8.14 -2.34
CA MET A 55 19.61 -7.27 -1.57
C MET A 55 18.98 -8.05 -0.44
N ARG A 56 18.71 -7.37 0.67
CA ARG A 56 17.86 -7.89 1.73
C ARG A 56 16.83 -6.85 2.16
N PRO A 57 15.67 -7.28 2.69
CA PRO A 57 14.71 -6.37 3.31
C PRO A 57 15.35 -5.54 4.42
N VAL A 58 14.92 -4.29 4.53
CA VAL A 58 15.15 -3.46 5.71
C VAL A 58 14.36 -4.07 6.88
N GLU A 59 14.98 -4.15 8.06
CA GLU A 59 14.34 -4.67 9.26
C GLU A 59 13.57 -3.57 10.03
N PRO A 60 12.60 -3.92 10.90
CA PRO A 60 11.96 -2.92 11.77
C PRO A 60 12.98 -2.11 12.57
N GLY A 61 12.89 -0.78 12.48
CA GLY A 61 13.81 0.14 13.15
C GLY A 61 15.14 0.39 12.43
N GLU A 62 15.40 -0.28 11.31
CA GLU A 62 16.60 -0.06 10.50
C GLU A 62 16.44 1.16 9.56
N ASP A 63 17.54 1.89 9.31
CA ASP A 63 17.58 2.95 8.27
C ASP A 63 17.64 2.32 6.87
N PRO A 64 16.67 2.61 5.98
CA PRO A 64 16.68 2.14 4.61
C PRO A 64 17.83 2.68 3.73
N LEU A 65 18.60 3.67 4.20
CA LEU A 65 19.76 4.30 3.53
C LEU A 65 19.47 5.13 2.28
N TYR A 66 18.26 5.06 1.76
CA TYR A 66 17.83 5.88 0.63
C TYR A 66 16.33 6.18 0.70
N ARG A 67 15.95 7.25 0.00
CA ARG A 67 14.57 7.68 -0.20
C ARG A 67 14.14 7.37 -1.62
N LEU A 68 12.87 7.05 -1.77
CA LEU A 68 12.14 7.10 -3.03
C LEU A 68 11.71 8.54 -3.28
N SER A 69 11.70 8.98 -4.54
CA SER A 69 11.33 10.35 -4.90
C SER A 69 10.71 10.42 -6.28
N ASN A 70 9.80 11.38 -6.50
CA ASN A 70 9.22 11.65 -7.81
C ASN A 70 10.11 12.47 -8.76
N GLY A 71 11.37 12.68 -8.37
CA GLY A 71 12.48 13.05 -9.25
C GLY A 71 12.57 14.53 -9.65
N ALA A 72 11.58 15.36 -9.29
CA ALA A 72 11.70 16.81 -9.44
C ALA A 72 12.38 17.40 -8.20
N GLU A 73 13.49 18.13 -8.35
CA GLU A 73 13.98 18.98 -7.26
C GLU A 73 13.07 20.19 -7.09
N GLY A 74 12.96 20.69 -5.84
CA GLY A 74 12.16 21.87 -5.52
C GLY A 74 10.69 21.58 -5.23
N GLU A 75 9.84 22.57 -5.45
CA GLU A 75 8.42 22.54 -5.09
C GLU A 75 7.67 21.40 -5.78
N GLY A 76 6.87 20.66 -5.01
CA GLY A 76 6.09 19.53 -5.52
C GLY A 76 6.86 18.22 -5.60
N ARG A 77 8.11 18.18 -5.11
CA ARG A 77 8.83 16.94 -4.80
C ARG A 77 8.11 16.19 -3.69
N ILE A 78 7.99 14.88 -3.86
CA ILE A 78 7.51 13.97 -2.82
C ILE A 78 8.62 12.96 -2.57
N ASP A 79 9.06 12.87 -1.32
CA ASP A 79 9.99 11.84 -0.87
C ASP A 79 9.24 10.80 -0.03
N MET A 80 9.61 9.52 -0.17
CA MET A 80 8.94 8.40 0.48
C MET A 80 9.94 7.33 0.89
N VAL A 81 9.57 6.51 1.88
CA VAL A 81 10.23 5.23 2.21
C VAL A 81 9.16 4.17 2.44
N ASN A 82 9.49 2.89 2.35
CA ASN A 82 8.56 1.80 2.67
C ASN A 82 9.17 0.94 3.79
N LEU A 83 8.65 1.07 5.01
CA LEU A 83 9.28 0.50 6.20
C LEU A 83 8.41 -0.55 6.88
N PRO A 84 8.96 -1.72 7.24
CA PRO A 84 8.24 -2.63 8.11
C PRO A 84 8.19 -2.08 9.53
N ILE A 85 7.02 -2.16 10.14
CA ILE A 85 6.77 -1.77 11.53
C ILE A 85 6.05 -2.91 12.23
N GLU A 86 6.57 -3.28 13.39
CA GLU A 86 5.94 -4.22 14.31
C GLU A 86 5.44 -3.48 15.56
N ARG A 87 4.15 -3.59 15.86
CA ARG A 87 3.57 -3.16 17.15
C ARG A 87 2.54 -4.17 17.61
N HIS A 88 2.53 -4.48 18.90
CA HIS A 88 1.59 -5.44 19.51
C HIS A 88 1.54 -6.79 18.76
N GLY A 89 2.67 -7.26 18.22
CA GLY A 89 2.75 -8.49 17.44
C GLY A 89 2.12 -8.43 16.04
N LYS A 90 1.68 -7.26 15.57
CA LYS A 90 1.17 -7.02 14.22
C LYS A 90 2.24 -6.40 13.34
N TRP A 91 2.50 -7.02 12.19
CA TRP A 91 3.39 -6.51 11.15
C TRP A 91 2.62 -5.71 10.10
N ARG A 92 3.09 -4.50 9.85
CA ARG A 92 2.60 -3.60 8.80
C ARG A 92 3.78 -3.06 8.01
N VAL A 93 3.54 -2.67 6.76
CA VAL A 93 4.41 -1.72 6.08
C VAL A 93 3.79 -0.34 6.22
N VAL A 94 4.63 0.66 6.48
CA VAL A 94 4.21 2.05 6.55
C VAL A 94 5.05 2.83 5.56
N SER A 95 4.34 3.53 4.69
CA SER A 95 4.88 4.24 3.54
C SER A 95 4.66 5.74 3.71
N PRO A 96 5.47 6.44 4.54
CA PRO A 96 5.36 7.89 4.74
C PRO A 96 5.72 8.67 3.47
N ASP A 97 4.93 9.67 3.12
CA ASP A 97 5.25 10.63 2.07
C ASP A 97 5.47 12.03 2.65
N ALA A 98 6.53 12.71 2.22
CA ALA A 98 6.81 14.08 2.62
C ALA A 98 6.83 14.98 1.39
N HIS A 99 5.94 15.98 1.40
CA HIS A 99 5.87 17.00 0.36
C HIS A 99 6.86 18.12 0.64
N VAL A 100 7.75 18.39 -0.31
CA VAL A 100 8.66 19.54 -0.23
C VAL A 100 7.91 20.79 -0.67
N ASN A 101 7.74 21.72 0.28
CA ASN A 101 7.13 23.03 0.04
C ASN A 101 8.11 24.15 0.50
N VAL A 102 8.23 25.21 -0.28
CA VAL A 102 9.24 26.27 -0.09
C VAL A 102 8.78 27.34 0.94
N THR A 103 7.47 27.46 1.16
CA THR A 103 6.87 28.60 1.88
C THR A 103 6.55 28.36 3.34
N ASP A 104 6.79 27.16 3.87
CA ASP A 104 6.39 26.82 5.23
C ASP A 104 7.40 25.88 5.90
N ALA A 105 8.59 26.41 6.18
CA ALA A 105 9.60 25.75 7.00
C ALA A 105 9.20 25.66 8.49
N THR A 106 8.06 26.27 8.87
CA THR A 106 7.62 26.50 10.25
C THR A 106 6.50 25.58 10.72
N THR A 107 5.78 24.91 9.82
CA THR A 107 4.83 23.86 10.20
C THR A 107 5.44 22.50 9.87
N GLY A 108 5.44 21.59 10.84
CA GLY A 108 6.04 20.27 10.72
C GLY A 108 5.58 19.49 9.48
N ILE A 109 6.26 18.38 9.22
CA ILE A 109 6.10 17.51 8.05
C ILE A 109 4.63 17.43 7.56
N LYS A 110 4.32 18.09 6.43
CA LYS A 110 3.01 18.07 5.74
C LYS A 110 2.84 16.79 4.91
N GLY A 111 2.94 15.65 5.59
CA GLY A 111 2.92 14.33 4.99
C GLY A 111 1.81 13.45 5.52
N GLY A 112 1.57 12.35 4.82
CA GLY A 112 0.77 11.24 5.30
C GLY A 112 1.58 9.95 5.25
N VAL A 113 0.93 8.86 5.62
CA VAL A 113 1.45 7.51 5.47
C VAL A 113 0.40 6.66 4.79
N SER A 114 0.80 5.81 3.86
CA SER A 114 0.01 4.62 3.53
C SER A 114 0.37 3.51 4.53
N VAL A 115 -0.61 2.66 4.87
CA VAL A 115 -0.39 1.52 5.75
C VAL A 115 -0.85 0.26 5.04
N GLU A 116 0.07 -0.66 4.81
CA GLU A 116 -0.16 -1.94 4.17
C GLU A 116 0.06 -3.11 5.13
N GLY A 117 -0.54 -4.26 4.83
CA GLY A 117 -0.48 -5.41 5.72
C GLY A 117 -0.82 -6.72 5.02
N VAL A 118 -0.62 -7.80 5.74
CA VAL A 118 -0.79 -9.17 5.26
C VAL A 118 -1.87 -9.89 6.05
N GLY A 119 -2.93 -10.29 5.36
CA GLY A 119 -3.95 -11.20 5.86
C GLY A 119 -3.66 -12.66 5.50
N ALA A 120 -4.59 -13.54 5.86
CA ALA A 120 -4.47 -14.96 5.53
C ALA A 120 -4.44 -15.23 4.01
N ARG A 121 -5.10 -14.38 3.22
CA ARG A 121 -5.26 -14.57 1.76
C ARG A 121 -4.57 -13.52 0.93
N PHE A 122 -4.56 -12.27 1.39
CA PHE A 122 -4.16 -11.13 0.57
C PHE A 122 -3.21 -10.19 1.30
N LEU A 123 -2.35 -9.56 0.52
CA LEU A 123 -1.76 -8.27 0.87
C LEU A 123 -2.83 -7.20 0.64
N SER A 124 -2.91 -6.20 1.51
CA SER A 124 -3.93 -5.14 1.38
C SER A 124 -3.41 -3.77 1.79
N VAL A 125 -3.97 -2.71 1.21
CA VAL A 125 -3.90 -1.35 1.77
C VAL A 125 -4.96 -1.24 2.87
N LEU A 126 -4.51 -0.99 4.09
CA LEU A 126 -5.42 -0.85 5.23
C LEU A 126 -6.03 0.54 5.27
N GLY A 127 -5.27 1.53 4.83
CA GLY A 127 -5.68 2.92 4.86
C GLY A 127 -4.53 3.90 4.69
N SER A 128 -4.82 5.15 5.00
CA SER A 128 -3.87 6.24 5.06
C SER A 128 -4.05 7.05 6.32
N TRP A 129 -2.97 7.61 6.85
CA TRP A 129 -2.99 8.48 8.01
C TRP A 129 -2.22 9.77 7.75
N SER A 130 -2.65 10.85 8.37
CA SER A 130 -1.91 12.12 8.47
C SER A 130 -2.19 12.73 9.85
N PRO A 131 -1.44 13.75 10.29
CA PRO A 131 -1.73 14.44 11.55
C PRO A 131 -3.12 15.11 11.64
N VAL A 132 -3.86 15.20 10.53
CA VAL A 132 -5.17 15.87 10.46
C VAL A 132 -6.32 14.89 10.24
N ALA A 133 -6.06 13.75 9.61
CA ALA A 133 -7.11 12.80 9.22
C ALA A 133 -6.61 11.37 9.10
N VAL A 134 -7.51 10.43 9.37
CA VAL A 134 -7.31 8.99 9.17
C VAL A 134 -8.37 8.48 8.21
N SER A 135 -7.97 7.71 7.21
CA SER A 135 -8.85 6.99 6.31
C SER A 135 -8.48 5.51 6.34
N HIS A 136 -9.46 4.61 6.43
CA HIS A 136 -9.21 3.18 6.39
C HIS A 136 -10.30 2.41 5.65
N PHE A 137 -9.89 1.35 4.96
CA PHE A 137 -10.74 0.49 4.17
C PHE A 137 -11.12 -0.73 5.00
N THR A 138 -12.35 -0.81 5.49
CA THR A 138 -12.84 -1.97 6.25
C THR A 138 -13.54 -2.96 5.34
N ASN A 139 -13.55 -4.22 5.75
CA ASN A 139 -14.24 -5.32 5.09
C ASN A 139 -15.54 -5.71 5.79
N ALA A 140 -16.17 -6.79 5.30
CA ALA A 140 -17.40 -7.36 5.87
C ALA A 140 -17.27 -7.90 7.30
N ALA A 141 -16.05 -8.16 7.77
CA ALA A 141 -15.83 -8.61 9.14
C ALA A 141 -15.85 -7.46 10.16
N CYS A 142 -15.86 -6.19 9.72
CA CYS A 142 -15.79 -5.03 10.62
C CYS A 142 -16.76 -5.14 11.81
N ASP A 143 -18.05 -5.41 11.55
CA ASP A 143 -19.08 -5.46 12.60
C ASP A 143 -18.81 -6.56 13.64
N ALA A 144 -18.26 -7.70 13.20
CA ALA A 144 -17.96 -8.83 14.07
C ALA A 144 -16.66 -8.65 14.87
N MET A 145 -15.78 -7.74 14.43
CA MET A 145 -14.46 -7.55 15.00
C MET A 145 -14.01 -6.08 14.85
N PRO A 146 -14.73 -5.14 15.50
CA PRO A 146 -14.57 -3.70 15.32
C PRO A 146 -13.27 -3.14 15.91
N ASP A 147 -12.56 -3.93 16.72
CA ASP A 147 -11.29 -3.57 17.34
C ASP A 147 -10.13 -4.46 16.89
N ASN A 148 -10.31 -5.29 15.85
CA ASN A 148 -9.22 -6.07 15.29
C ASN A 148 -8.79 -5.47 13.94
N SER A 149 -7.49 -5.29 13.75
CA SER A 149 -6.90 -4.84 12.49
C SER A 149 -7.10 -5.81 11.30
N ASP A 150 -7.49 -7.06 11.55
CA ASP A 150 -7.80 -8.02 10.48
C ASP A 150 -9.04 -7.59 9.66
N ARG A 151 -9.84 -6.63 10.16
CA ARG A 151 -10.98 -6.03 9.42
C ARG A 151 -10.58 -5.21 8.20
N PHE A 152 -9.28 -5.01 7.98
CA PHE A 152 -8.73 -4.26 6.85
C PHE A 152 -8.10 -5.16 5.78
N LEU A 153 -7.85 -6.45 6.07
CA LEU A 153 -6.85 -7.25 5.33
C LEU A 153 -7.32 -7.86 4.01
N ASP A 154 -8.51 -7.52 3.53
CA ASP A 154 -9.03 -7.91 2.21
C ASP A 154 -9.89 -6.81 1.54
N SER A 155 -9.89 -5.58 2.06
CA SER A 155 -10.76 -4.49 1.59
C SER A 155 -10.22 -3.76 0.35
N TRP A 156 -8.90 -3.59 0.28
CA TRP A 156 -8.16 -3.10 -0.88
C TRP A 156 -7.00 -4.04 -1.18
N VAL A 157 -7.28 -5.08 -1.96
CA VAL A 157 -6.35 -6.17 -2.25
C VAL A 157 -5.21 -5.69 -3.18
N LEU A 158 -3.98 -5.92 -2.75
CA LEU A 158 -2.74 -5.67 -3.50
C LEU A 158 -2.27 -6.91 -4.27
N GLY A 159 -2.61 -8.10 -3.79
CA GLY A 159 -2.18 -9.36 -4.38
C GLY A 159 -2.25 -10.50 -3.36
N PRO A 160 -1.79 -11.70 -3.72
CA PRO A 160 -1.88 -12.86 -2.85
C PRO A 160 -0.88 -12.72 -1.69
N ALA A 161 -1.31 -13.07 -0.48
CA ALA A 161 -0.43 -13.09 0.69
C ALA A 161 0.66 -14.15 0.55
N GLN A 162 0.35 -15.31 -0.03
CA GLN A 162 1.32 -16.38 -0.23
C GLN A 162 1.92 -16.35 -1.63
N ASP A 163 3.09 -16.99 -1.78
CA ASP A 163 3.76 -17.15 -3.06
C ASP A 163 3.02 -18.16 -3.94
N GLY A 164 1.99 -17.67 -4.61
CA GLY A 164 1.51 -18.32 -5.81
C GLY A 164 2.52 -18.11 -6.93
N THR A 165 2.85 -19.18 -7.65
CA THR A 165 3.47 -19.08 -8.99
C THR A 165 2.57 -18.35 -10.00
N ALA A 166 1.34 -18.03 -9.60
CA ALA A 166 0.40 -17.25 -10.38
C ALA A 166 0.95 -15.84 -10.68
N MET A 167 0.94 -15.51 -11.98
CA MET A 167 1.43 -14.24 -12.51
C MET A 167 0.33 -13.19 -12.62
N ALA A 168 -0.93 -13.56 -12.40
CA ALA A 168 -2.06 -12.65 -12.39
C ALA A 168 -3.21 -13.25 -11.58
N GLY A 169 -4.17 -12.41 -11.18
CA GLY A 169 -5.42 -12.85 -10.58
C GLY A 169 -6.37 -11.68 -10.32
N HIS A 170 -7.66 -11.99 -10.24
CA HIS A 170 -8.72 -11.01 -10.02
C HIS A 170 -9.73 -11.51 -8.98
N GLY A 171 -10.62 -10.63 -8.55
CA GLY A 171 -11.76 -10.99 -7.71
C GLY A 171 -12.59 -9.80 -7.26
N GLU A 172 -13.59 -10.06 -6.42
CA GLU A 172 -14.35 -9.03 -5.73
C GLU A 172 -14.01 -9.00 -4.24
N THR A 173 -14.10 -7.81 -3.67
CA THR A 173 -14.16 -7.57 -2.24
C THR A 173 -15.38 -6.71 -1.91
N ARG A 174 -15.76 -6.66 -0.64
CA ARG A 174 -16.77 -5.76 -0.11
C ARG A 174 -16.11 -4.87 0.92
N SER A 175 -15.93 -3.61 0.55
CA SER A 175 -15.22 -2.65 1.39
C SER A 175 -16.02 -1.37 1.62
N GLY A 176 -15.72 -0.70 2.71
CA GLY A 176 -16.21 0.64 3.01
C GLY A 176 -15.08 1.49 3.52
N ASN A 177 -15.05 2.75 3.10
CA ASN A 177 -14.08 3.71 3.57
C ASN A 177 -14.65 4.44 4.79
N LEU A 178 -13.89 4.47 5.87
CA LEU A 178 -14.14 5.32 7.02
C LEU A 178 -13.07 6.42 7.02
N THR A 179 -13.50 7.67 7.13
CA THR A 179 -12.60 8.83 7.20
C THR A 179 -13.05 9.73 8.35
N ARG A 180 -12.11 10.18 9.17
CA ARG A 180 -12.37 11.09 10.30
C ARG A 180 -11.16 11.98 10.60
N HIS A 181 -11.34 12.99 11.45
CA HIS A 181 -10.21 13.77 11.94
C HIS A 181 -9.36 12.97 12.91
N GLU A 182 -8.06 13.24 12.93
CA GLU A 182 -7.16 12.56 13.88
C GLU A 182 -7.44 13.00 15.32
N GLY A 183 -7.48 12.04 16.24
CA GLY A 183 -7.76 12.29 17.66
C GLY A 183 -9.24 12.36 18.05
N GLU A 184 -10.18 12.33 17.10
CA GLU A 184 -11.60 12.15 17.40
C GLU A 184 -11.86 10.74 17.93
N THR A 185 -12.40 10.64 19.15
CA THR A 185 -13.01 9.42 19.69
C THR A 185 -14.52 9.47 19.52
N ASP A 186 -15.11 8.42 18.93
CA ASP A 186 -16.25 7.69 19.51
C ASP A 186 -16.72 6.53 18.61
N GLY A 187 -16.91 5.34 19.24
CA GLY A 187 -17.77 4.25 18.78
C GLY A 187 -17.26 3.30 17.65
N PRO A 188 -17.70 2.03 17.64
CA PRO A 188 -17.40 1.08 16.56
C PRO A 188 -18.26 1.42 15.34
N GLY A 189 -17.83 2.40 14.56
CA GLY A 189 -18.63 2.91 13.44
C GLY A 189 -18.33 2.20 12.12
N CYS A 190 -18.43 0.87 12.08
CA CYS A 190 -18.31 0.16 10.81
C CYS A 190 -19.26 0.76 9.76
N PRO A 191 -18.87 0.81 8.47
CA PRO A 191 -19.67 1.46 7.45
C PRO A 191 -21.08 0.89 7.42
N ALA A 192 -22.09 1.76 7.45
CA ALA A 192 -23.50 1.33 7.39
C ALA A 192 -23.81 0.44 6.18
N ARG A 193 -23.02 0.57 5.10
CA ARG A 193 -23.04 -0.33 3.94
C ARG A 193 -21.63 -0.50 3.38
N LEU A 194 -21.32 -1.72 2.96
CA LEU A 194 -20.13 -2.04 2.20
C LEU A 194 -20.46 -2.07 0.71
N ARG A 195 -19.55 -1.54 -0.09
CA ARG A 195 -19.65 -1.51 -1.55
C ARG A 195 -18.83 -2.65 -2.12
N LYS A 196 -19.34 -3.27 -3.18
CA LYS A 196 -18.53 -4.21 -3.96
C LYS A 196 -17.44 -3.44 -4.70
N ALA A 197 -16.22 -3.92 -4.63
CA ALA A 197 -15.08 -3.42 -5.38
C ALA A 197 -14.38 -4.58 -6.07
N ALA A 198 -14.07 -4.42 -7.36
CA ALA A 198 -13.25 -5.39 -8.07
C ALA A 198 -11.78 -5.06 -7.84
N TYR A 199 -10.96 -6.10 -7.79
CA TYR A 199 -9.52 -5.97 -7.83
C TYR A 199 -8.94 -6.91 -8.87
N SER A 200 -7.80 -6.50 -9.42
CA SER A 200 -6.95 -7.37 -10.21
C SER A 200 -5.50 -7.12 -9.84
N TRP A 201 -4.64 -8.09 -10.09
CA TRP A 201 -3.21 -7.93 -9.92
C TRP A 201 -2.46 -8.69 -11.00
N ILE A 202 -1.27 -8.20 -11.34
CA ILE A 202 -0.32 -8.87 -12.22
C ILE A 202 1.08 -8.79 -11.63
N ARG A 203 1.87 -9.83 -11.88
CA ARG A 203 3.31 -9.85 -11.62
C ARG A 203 4.02 -9.77 -12.95
N GLN A 204 4.83 -8.74 -13.15
CA GLN A 204 5.73 -8.67 -14.29
C GLN A 204 6.82 -7.65 -14.05
N ASP A 205 7.89 -7.74 -14.84
CA ASP A 205 8.88 -6.68 -14.85
C ASP A 205 8.29 -5.39 -15.42
N TYR A 206 8.64 -4.26 -14.81
CA TYR A 206 8.29 -2.94 -15.31
C TYR A 206 9.52 -2.03 -15.32
N THR A 207 9.66 -1.28 -16.42
CA THR A 207 10.66 -0.20 -16.50
C THR A 207 9.98 1.08 -16.09
N TYR A 208 10.47 1.69 -15.01
CA TYR A 208 9.90 2.90 -14.43
C TYR A 208 10.48 4.15 -15.10
N ARG A 209 9.94 5.33 -14.75
CA ARG A 209 10.42 6.61 -15.30
C ARG A 209 11.92 6.84 -15.07
N SER A 210 12.48 6.35 -13.96
CA SER A 210 13.92 6.42 -13.67
C SER A 210 14.80 5.64 -14.65
N GLY A 211 14.22 4.82 -15.54
CA GLY A 211 14.93 3.90 -16.43
C GLY A 211 15.31 2.57 -15.77
N ARG A 212 15.08 2.44 -14.46
CA ARG A 212 15.32 1.18 -13.73
C ARG A 212 14.18 0.19 -14.01
N ARG A 213 14.54 -1.09 -14.10
CA ARG A 213 13.62 -2.20 -14.30
C ARG A 213 13.58 -3.08 -13.06
N PHE A 214 12.39 -3.32 -12.53
CA PHE A 214 12.17 -4.19 -11.37
C PHE A 214 11.08 -5.21 -11.67
N PRO A 215 11.15 -6.42 -11.08
CA PRO A 215 9.97 -7.26 -10.90
C PRO A 215 8.93 -6.48 -10.10
N SER A 216 7.70 -6.41 -10.59
CA SER A 216 6.65 -5.59 -9.99
C SER A 216 5.38 -6.39 -9.80
N LEU A 217 4.75 -6.24 -8.64
CA LEU A 217 3.36 -6.60 -8.39
C LEU A 217 2.53 -5.34 -8.63
N VAL A 218 1.70 -5.34 -9.66
CA VAL A 218 0.81 -4.24 -10.00
C VAL A 218 -0.60 -4.63 -9.62
N SER A 219 -1.18 -3.92 -8.66
CA SER A 219 -2.57 -4.06 -8.23
C SER A 219 -3.42 -2.98 -8.89
N VAL A 220 -4.64 -3.35 -9.25
CA VAL A 220 -5.70 -2.45 -9.70
C VAL A 220 -6.89 -2.60 -8.76
N HIS A 221 -7.43 -1.48 -8.31
CA HIS A 221 -8.64 -1.41 -7.51
C HIS A 221 -9.69 -0.57 -8.23
N TYR A 222 -10.88 -1.13 -8.42
CA TYR A 222 -12.01 -0.47 -9.07
C TYR A 222 -13.03 -0.01 -8.04
N SER A 223 -13.65 1.14 -8.28
CA SER A 223 -14.68 1.70 -7.38
C SER A 223 -15.99 0.90 -7.32
N ALA A 224 -16.15 -0.11 -8.19
CA ALA A 224 -17.31 -1.00 -8.29
C ALA A 224 -16.87 -2.41 -8.74
N ALA A 225 -17.77 -3.39 -8.64
CA ALA A 225 -17.56 -4.75 -9.15
C ALA A 225 -18.80 -5.31 -9.85
N SER A 226 -18.59 -6.11 -10.90
CA SER A 226 -19.59 -7.03 -11.44
C SER A 226 -19.61 -8.35 -10.64
N PRO A 227 -20.66 -9.20 -10.77
CA PRO A 227 -20.69 -10.51 -10.12
C PRO A 227 -19.53 -11.45 -10.47
N GLN A 228 -18.88 -11.23 -11.61
CA GLN A 228 -17.73 -12.00 -12.09
C GLN A 228 -16.39 -11.48 -11.55
N GLY A 229 -16.39 -10.44 -10.70
CA GLY A 229 -15.17 -9.83 -10.16
C GLY A 229 -14.48 -8.85 -11.12
N GLY A 230 -15.13 -8.50 -12.24
CA GLY A 230 -14.70 -7.44 -13.15
C GLY A 230 -15.16 -6.05 -12.70
N PRO A 231 -14.76 -4.97 -13.39
CA PRO A 231 -14.95 -3.59 -12.93
C PRO A 231 -16.40 -3.07 -12.92
N GLY A 232 -17.36 -3.80 -13.52
CA GLY A 232 -18.78 -3.41 -13.54
C GLY A 232 -19.00 -1.97 -14.03
N GLU A 233 -19.79 -1.20 -13.27
CA GLU A 233 -20.10 0.22 -13.54
C GLU A 233 -19.05 1.19 -12.96
N ALA A 234 -17.81 0.75 -12.70
CA ALA A 234 -16.79 1.63 -12.15
C ALA A 234 -16.50 2.81 -13.09
N GLU A 235 -16.39 4.01 -12.52
CA GLU A 235 -15.95 5.21 -13.23
C GLU A 235 -14.51 5.60 -12.91
N GLN A 236 -13.97 5.03 -11.84
CA GLN A 236 -12.62 5.30 -11.37
C GLN A 236 -11.94 4.00 -10.96
N ARG A 237 -10.64 3.98 -11.15
CA ARG A 237 -9.76 2.92 -10.65
C ARG A 237 -8.43 3.51 -10.25
N GLU A 238 -7.76 2.83 -9.34
CA GLU A 238 -6.40 3.17 -8.94
C GLU A 238 -5.49 1.98 -9.19
N ARG A 239 -4.23 2.26 -9.54
CA ARG A 239 -3.19 1.24 -9.66
C ARG A 239 -2.04 1.52 -8.73
N LEU A 240 -1.56 0.49 -8.06
CA LEU A 240 -0.38 0.52 -7.19
C LEU A 240 0.66 -0.42 -7.76
N TYR A 241 1.87 0.09 -7.94
CA TYR A 241 3.02 -0.67 -8.41
C TYR A 241 3.95 -0.88 -7.22
N LEU A 242 4.03 -2.13 -6.79
CA LEU A 242 4.92 -2.58 -5.74
C LEU A 242 6.14 -3.18 -6.42
N ALA A 243 7.27 -2.47 -6.41
CA ALA A 243 8.51 -2.96 -7.01
C ALA A 243 9.28 -3.80 -5.99
N TRP A 244 9.73 -4.98 -6.41
CA TRP A 244 10.67 -5.76 -5.65
C TRP A 244 11.92 -4.92 -5.34
N GLY A 245 12.24 -4.78 -4.06
CA GLY A 245 13.37 -3.98 -3.60
C GLY A 245 13.01 -2.55 -3.20
N LEU A 246 11.89 -1.99 -3.66
CA LEU A 246 11.52 -0.60 -3.36
C LEU A 246 10.30 -0.48 -2.45
N GLY A 247 9.35 -1.41 -2.50
CA GLY A 247 8.04 -1.24 -1.88
C GLY A 247 7.04 -0.59 -2.85
N LEU A 248 6.10 0.21 -2.32
CA LEU A 248 5.30 1.09 -3.16
C LEU A 248 6.22 2.02 -3.95
N ALA A 249 6.18 1.92 -5.27
CA ALA A 249 7.10 2.60 -6.17
C ALA A 249 6.39 3.53 -7.15
N ARG A 250 5.11 3.28 -7.42
CA ARG A 250 4.28 4.15 -8.26
C ARG A 250 2.81 3.99 -7.92
N TRP A 251 2.09 5.11 -7.99
CA TRP A 251 0.63 5.17 -7.85
C TRP A 251 0.03 5.88 -9.05
N GLU A 252 -1.10 5.36 -9.51
CA GLU A 252 -1.87 5.88 -10.64
C GLU A 252 -3.34 6.01 -10.26
N LYS A 253 -3.96 7.09 -10.71
CA LYS A 253 -5.41 7.23 -10.73
C LYS A 253 -5.88 7.31 -12.17
N TRP A 254 -6.90 6.52 -12.49
CA TRP A 254 -7.54 6.48 -13.78
C TRP A 254 -9.03 6.77 -13.63
N SER A 255 -9.58 7.47 -14.60
CA SER A 255 -11.02 7.72 -14.69
C SER A 255 -11.51 7.36 -16.09
N ARG A 256 -12.78 6.97 -16.21
CA ARG A 256 -13.45 6.98 -17.52
C ARG A 256 -13.41 8.38 -18.11
N GLU A 257 -13.32 8.47 -19.43
CA GLU A 257 -13.23 9.73 -20.15
C GLU A 257 -14.42 10.67 -19.89
N ASP A 258 -15.60 10.10 -19.66
CA ASP A 258 -16.84 10.81 -19.35
C ASP A 258 -16.98 11.23 -17.87
N TRP A 259 -16.06 10.80 -17.01
CA TRP A 259 -16.07 11.18 -15.60
C TRP A 259 -15.70 12.67 -15.41
N ARG A 260 -16.37 13.31 -14.46
CA ARG A 260 -16.10 14.68 -14.02
C ARG A 260 -15.89 14.72 -12.52
N ASN A 261 -14.91 15.50 -12.09
CA ASN A 261 -14.67 15.71 -10.67
C ASN A 261 -15.90 16.41 -10.04
N PRO A 262 -16.59 15.79 -9.07
CA PRO A 262 -17.81 16.35 -8.51
C PRO A 262 -17.57 17.63 -7.69
N LYS A 263 -16.34 17.86 -7.22
CA LYS A 263 -15.99 19.05 -6.42
C LYS A 263 -15.58 20.23 -7.30
N THR A 264 -14.85 19.98 -8.39
CA THR A 264 -14.27 21.05 -9.22
C THR A 264 -14.93 21.19 -10.60
N GLY A 265 -15.75 20.23 -11.02
CA GLY A 265 -16.37 20.17 -12.36
C GLY A 265 -15.41 19.79 -13.49
N GLU A 266 -14.12 19.63 -13.18
CA GLU A 266 -13.06 19.36 -14.14
C GLU A 266 -13.21 17.99 -14.81
N THR A 267 -12.91 17.91 -16.11
CA THR A 267 -12.99 16.68 -16.89
C THR A 267 -11.81 15.75 -16.64
N ALA A 268 -12.03 14.43 -16.79
CA ALA A 268 -10.96 13.45 -16.79
C ALA A 268 -9.90 13.74 -17.86
N LEU A 269 -10.30 14.22 -19.05
CA LEU A 269 -9.38 14.55 -20.13
C LEU A 269 -8.43 15.70 -19.80
N ASP A 270 -8.92 16.76 -19.16
CA ASP A 270 -8.08 17.90 -18.80
C ASP A 270 -7.06 17.51 -17.73
N GLN A 271 -7.46 16.67 -16.77
CA GLN A 271 -6.53 16.07 -15.79
C GLN A 271 -5.49 15.20 -16.49
N ALA A 272 -5.91 14.33 -17.42
CA ALA A 272 -5.02 13.41 -18.11
C ALA A 272 -4.00 14.11 -19.01
N ARG A 273 -4.41 15.19 -19.70
CA ARG A 273 -3.48 16.03 -20.48
C ARG A 273 -2.42 16.64 -19.59
N ARG A 274 -2.78 17.16 -18.41
CA ARG A 274 -1.79 17.69 -17.46
C ARG A 274 -0.83 16.63 -16.97
N VAL A 275 -1.32 15.43 -16.65
CA VAL A 275 -0.45 14.31 -16.27
C VAL A 275 0.54 13.99 -17.38
N PHE A 276 0.06 13.85 -18.62
CA PHE A 276 0.90 13.57 -19.77
C PHE A 276 1.97 14.65 -19.98
N VAL A 277 1.59 15.92 -20.01
CA VAL A 277 2.50 17.07 -20.18
C VAL A 277 3.50 17.19 -19.03
N SER A 278 3.10 16.85 -17.80
CA SER A 278 3.99 16.93 -16.64
C SER A 278 5.19 15.98 -16.75
N GLY A 279 5.09 14.94 -17.58
CA GLY A 279 6.11 13.90 -17.69
C GLY A 279 6.38 13.17 -16.39
N ARG A 280 5.50 13.28 -15.37
CA ARG A 280 5.72 12.71 -14.03
C ARG A 280 5.82 11.20 -14.01
N CYS A 281 5.24 10.55 -15.02
CA CYS A 281 5.25 9.11 -15.21
C CYS A 281 5.52 8.76 -16.68
N ASN A 282 6.16 7.61 -16.90
CA ASN A 282 6.27 6.97 -18.22
C ASN A 282 5.02 6.14 -18.55
N THR A 283 4.96 5.59 -19.77
CA THR A 283 3.82 4.79 -20.25
C THR A 283 3.43 3.70 -19.25
N PRO A 284 2.17 3.69 -18.77
CA PRO A 284 1.67 2.67 -17.85
C PRO A 284 1.74 1.26 -18.42
N ILE A 285 1.66 0.29 -17.52
CA ILE A 285 1.43 -1.10 -17.91
C ILE A 285 0.05 -1.23 -18.55
N GLY A 286 -0.04 -2.00 -19.64
CA GLY A 286 -1.33 -2.41 -20.18
C GLY A 286 -1.94 -3.51 -19.31
N ASP A 287 -3.23 -3.39 -19.06
CA ASP A 287 -3.97 -4.50 -18.48
C ASP A 287 -4.04 -5.66 -19.47
N ARG A 288 -4.32 -6.84 -18.95
CA ARG A 288 -4.41 -8.08 -19.73
C ARG A 288 -5.60 -8.87 -19.24
N ASP A 289 -6.17 -9.67 -20.13
CA ASP A 289 -7.23 -10.61 -19.77
C ASP A 289 -6.75 -11.53 -18.63
N GLN A 290 -7.55 -11.60 -17.57
CA GLN A 290 -7.29 -12.41 -16.39
C GLN A 290 -8.33 -13.51 -16.19
N GLY A 291 -9.16 -13.77 -17.20
CA GLY A 291 -10.31 -14.67 -17.12
C GLY A 291 -11.53 -14.05 -16.43
N ASP A 292 -11.56 -12.73 -16.26
CA ASP A 292 -12.66 -11.95 -15.67
C ASP A 292 -13.73 -11.56 -16.70
N GLY A 293 -13.54 -11.93 -17.97
CA GLY A 293 -14.42 -11.57 -19.09
C GLY A 293 -14.23 -10.13 -19.58
N VAL A 294 -13.22 -9.42 -19.07
CA VAL A 294 -12.91 -8.04 -19.45
C VAL A 294 -11.95 -8.03 -20.62
N THR A 295 -12.25 -7.21 -21.63
CA THR A 295 -11.33 -6.98 -22.75
C THR A 295 -10.61 -5.64 -22.55
N TYR A 296 -9.28 -5.69 -22.66
CA TYR A 296 -8.40 -4.52 -22.55
C TYR A 296 -7.76 -4.21 -23.91
N GLY A 297 -7.86 -2.96 -24.34
CA GLY A 297 -7.11 -2.43 -25.47
C GLY A 297 -5.66 -2.13 -25.08
N ALA A 298 -4.81 -1.86 -26.07
CA ALA A 298 -3.46 -1.39 -25.79
C ALA A 298 -3.48 0.00 -25.13
N VAL A 299 -2.50 0.26 -24.26
CA VAL A 299 -2.26 1.59 -23.72
C VAL A 299 -1.71 2.48 -24.85
N SER A 300 -2.44 3.55 -25.13
CA SER A 300 -2.02 4.65 -26.00
C SER A 300 -1.32 5.73 -25.20
N SER A 301 -0.38 6.43 -25.85
CA SER A 301 0.42 7.51 -25.27
C SER A 301 0.48 8.72 -26.21
N ASP A 302 -0.67 9.08 -26.79
CA ASP A 302 -0.81 10.20 -27.74
C ASP A 302 -1.58 11.34 -27.07
N GLY A 303 -0.84 12.30 -26.50
CA GLY A 303 -1.39 13.45 -25.77
C GLY A 303 -2.02 13.13 -24.40
N THR A 304 -2.43 11.88 -24.16
CA THR A 304 -2.82 11.31 -22.88
C THR A 304 -2.37 9.86 -22.78
N TYR A 305 -2.22 9.34 -21.56
CA TYR A 305 -2.17 7.89 -21.36
C TYR A 305 -3.61 7.37 -21.26
N ALA A 306 -3.99 6.49 -22.18
CA ALA A 306 -5.36 5.99 -22.26
C ALA A 306 -5.44 4.52 -22.65
N GLU A 307 -6.45 3.84 -22.17
CA GLU A 307 -6.72 2.42 -22.43
C GLU A 307 -8.22 2.22 -22.66
N ALA A 308 -8.59 1.41 -23.66
CA ALA A 308 -9.98 1.05 -23.90
C ALA A 308 -10.32 -0.20 -23.09
N ILE A 309 -11.44 -0.19 -22.37
CA ILE A 309 -11.87 -1.32 -21.53
C ILE A 309 -13.32 -1.63 -21.81
N ARG A 310 -13.60 -2.90 -22.07
CA ARG A 310 -14.95 -3.43 -22.24
C ARG A 310 -15.20 -4.49 -21.17
N THR A 311 -16.19 -4.24 -20.32
CA THR A 311 -16.41 -5.00 -19.08
C THR A 311 -17.16 -6.33 -19.28
N ALA A 312 -17.90 -6.48 -20.37
CA ALA A 312 -18.51 -7.73 -20.82
C ALA A 312 -18.73 -7.69 -22.35
N PRO A 313 -19.00 -8.83 -23.02
CA PRO A 313 -19.16 -8.87 -24.48
C PRO A 313 -20.16 -7.86 -25.03
N ASP A 314 -21.30 -7.69 -24.35
CA ASP A 314 -22.40 -6.81 -24.76
C ASP A 314 -22.33 -5.41 -24.12
N SER A 315 -21.31 -5.13 -23.31
CA SER A 315 -21.15 -3.82 -22.67
C SER A 315 -20.49 -2.81 -23.60
N PRO A 316 -20.77 -1.50 -23.42
CA PRO A 316 -20.01 -0.46 -24.11
C PRO A 316 -18.52 -0.57 -23.80
N THR A 317 -17.70 -0.24 -24.79
CA THR A 317 -16.27 -0.02 -24.55
C THR A 317 -16.08 1.41 -24.05
N HIS A 318 -15.48 1.56 -22.88
CA HIS A 318 -15.15 2.85 -22.31
C HIS A 318 -13.68 3.16 -22.49
N ARG A 319 -13.36 4.41 -22.83
CA ARG A 319 -11.99 4.91 -22.78
C ARG A 319 -11.67 5.37 -21.37
N TRP A 320 -10.58 4.87 -20.82
CA TRP A 320 -10.06 5.24 -19.51
C TRP A 320 -8.78 6.04 -19.69
N VAL A 321 -8.62 7.11 -18.93
CA VAL A 321 -7.48 8.03 -19.02
C VAL A 321 -6.80 8.18 -17.67
N LEU A 322 -5.46 8.24 -17.67
CA LEU A 322 -4.65 8.43 -16.46
C LEU A 322 -4.77 9.87 -15.99
N THR A 323 -5.48 10.10 -14.89
CA THR A 323 -5.80 11.44 -14.37
C THR A 323 -4.87 11.92 -13.27
N GLN A 324 -4.17 11.02 -12.58
CA GLN A 324 -3.06 11.36 -11.66
C GLN A 324 -1.99 10.28 -11.70
N CYS A 325 -0.73 10.68 -11.50
CA CYS A 325 0.35 9.71 -11.41
C CYS A 325 1.53 10.25 -10.58
N GLN A 326 2.10 9.37 -9.76
CA GLN A 326 3.34 9.59 -9.05
C GLN A 326 4.24 8.36 -9.23
N ASP A 327 5.44 8.56 -9.77
CA ASP A 327 6.47 7.53 -9.90
C ASP A 327 7.62 7.89 -8.97
N TYR A 328 7.82 7.12 -7.91
CA TYR A 328 8.78 7.40 -6.84
C TYR A 328 10.16 6.74 -7.06
N THR A 329 10.44 6.23 -8.26
CA THR A 329 11.64 5.42 -8.49
C THR A 329 12.94 6.22 -8.68
N SER A 330 12.91 7.54 -8.49
CA SER A 330 14.14 8.33 -8.43
C SER A 330 14.78 8.17 -7.05
N LEU A 331 15.75 7.24 -6.95
CA LEU A 331 16.38 6.87 -5.68
C LEU A 331 17.37 7.95 -5.23
N ARG A 332 17.33 8.32 -3.95
CA ARG A 332 18.23 9.32 -3.36
C ARG A 332 18.89 8.76 -2.11
N ALA A 333 20.20 8.60 -2.13
CA ALA A 333 20.95 8.25 -0.92
C ALA A 333 20.85 9.38 0.12
N GLY A 334 20.82 9.02 1.41
CA GLY A 334 20.81 10.00 2.49
C GLY A 334 19.94 9.58 3.68
N PRO A 335 19.98 10.35 4.79
CA PRO A 335 19.25 10.02 6.00
C PRO A 335 17.74 9.96 5.72
N THR A 336 17.00 9.10 6.40
CA THR A 336 15.54 8.98 6.25
C THR A 336 14.78 9.24 7.56
N ARG A 337 15.48 9.77 8.57
CA ARG A 337 14.99 9.94 9.94
C ARG A 337 13.69 10.74 10.06
N ASP A 338 13.54 11.79 9.25
CA ASP A 338 12.30 12.59 9.15
C ASP A 338 11.10 11.71 8.76
N LEU A 339 11.24 10.92 7.70
CA LEU A 339 10.20 10.00 7.24
C LEU A 339 9.95 8.87 8.25
N GLN A 340 11.01 8.30 8.85
CA GLN A 340 10.90 7.28 9.90
C GLN A 340 10.12 7.80 11.12
N GLN A 341 10.38 9.03 11.56
CA GLN A 341 9.63 9.68 12.64
C GLN A 341 8.16 9.83 12.28
N MET A 342 7.85 10.16 11.02
CA MET A 342 6.47 10.23 10.55
C MET A 342 5.78 8.85 10.60
N SER A 343 6.47 7.78 10.17
CA SER A 343 5.93 6.41 10.26
C SER A 343 5.62 6.00 11.70
N ALA A 344 6.39 6.50 12.68
CA ALA A 344 6.14 6.26 14.08
C ALA A 344 4.81 6.89 14.56
N GLY A 345 4.33 7.95 13.92
CA GLY A 345 3.09 8.65 14.28
C GLY A 345 1.79 7.97 13.83
N ALA A 346 1.87 6.95 12.99
CA ALA A 346 0.68 6.35 12.39
C ALA A 346 -0.32 5.81 13.44
N SER A 347 -1.62 6.06 13.21
CA SER A 347 -2.72 5.87 14.19
C SER A 347 -2.89 4.45 14.71
N SER A 348 -2.90 4.27 16.03
CA SER A 348 -2.94 2.98 16.74
C SER A 348 -4.04 1.99 16.26
N GLU A 349 -5.08 2.46 15.59
CA GLU A 349 -6.15 1.63 15.01
C GLU A 349 -5.67 0.56 14.03
N PHE A 350 -4.62 0.82 13.24
CA PHE A 350 -4.09 -0.20 12.31
C PHE A 350 -3.35 -1.34 13.03
N TRP A 351 -3.11 -1.19 14.34
CA TRP A 351 -2.35 -2.09 15.21
C TRP A 351 -3.17 -2.68 16.36
N ARG A 352 -4.50 -2.47 16.38
CA ARG A 352 -5.38 -3.14 17.35
C ARG A 352 -5.52 -4.64 17.04
#